data_AF-A0A3M1UXL5-F1
#
_entry.id   AF-A0A3M1UXL5-F1
#
_cell.length_a   1.000
_cell.length_b   1.000
_cell.length_c   1.000
_cell.angle_alpha   90.00
_cell.angle_beta   90.00
_cell.angle_gamma   90.00
#
_symmetry.space_group_name_H-M   'P 1'
#
loop_
_entity.id
_entity.type
_entity.pdbx_description
1 polymer ?
#
loop_
_entity_poly.entity_id
_entity_poly.type
_entity_poly.pdbx_seq_one_letter_code
_entity_poly.pdbx_strand_id
1 'polypeptide(L)' 'MVDGGDWRPGATRKVLARRAQLLAAIRAFFAERDVLEVETPLLGVAFGTDPAIEPLES' A
#
# COMPACT_ATOMS: atom_id res chain seq x y z
N MET A 1 -27.09 2.49 16.35
CA MET A 1 -25.97 1.95 17.16
C MET A 1 -25.13 1.12 16.22
N VAL A 2 -23.95 1.60 15.86
CA VAL A 2 -22.98 0.77 15.12
C VAL A 2 -22.34 -0.12 16.17
N ASP A 3 -22.65 -1.41 16.13
CA ASP A 3 -22.01 -2.39 17.01
C ASP A 3 -20.49 -2.30 16.83
N GLY A 4 -19.74 -2.17 17.93
CA GLY A 4 -18.28 -2.08 17.97
C GLY A 4 -17.57 -3.39 17.58
N GLY A 5 -18.12 -4.14 16.62
CA GLY A 5 -17.81 -5.53 16.34
C GLY A 5 -16.78 -5.78 15.25
N ASP A 6 -16.44 -4.80 14.41
CA ASP A 6 -15.65 -5.04 13.19
C ASP A 6 -14.32 -4.27 13.11
N TRP A 7 -13.74 -3.94 14.28
CA TRP A 7 -12.44 -3.27 14.33
C TRP A 7 -11.26 -4.23 14.08
N ARG A 8 -11.52 -5.55 14.17
CA ARG A 8 -10.46 -6.55 14.08
C ARG A 8 -9.86 -6.57 12.67
N PRO A 9 -8.55 -6.80 12.53
CA PRO A 9 -7.93 -6.87 11.20
C PRO A 9 -8.53 -8.00 10.35
N GLY A 10 -8.83 -7.71 9.08
CA GLY A 10 -9.29 -8.71 8.12
C GLY A 10 -8.23 -9.78 7.74
N ALA A 11 -6.98 -9.61 8.20
CA ALA A 11 -5.90 -10.56 7.99
C ALA A 11 -5.36 -11.09 9.33
N THR A 12 -4.96 -12.36 9.35
CA THR A 12 -4.32 -12.95 10.54
C THR A 12 -2.96 -12.31 10.81
N ARG A 13 -2.54 -12.29 12.08
CA ARG A 13 -1.20 -11.80 12.47
C ARG A 13 -0.06 -12.50 11.71
N LYS A 14 -0.22 -13.79 11.40
CA LYS A 14 0.74 -14.57 10.62
C LYS A 14 0.91 -14.02 9.20
N VAL A 15 -0.19 -13.63 8.55
CA VAL A 15 -0.18 -13.02 7.22
C VAL A 15 0.50 -11.66 7.25
N LEU A 16 0.18 -10.82 8.25
CA LEU A 16 0.82 -9.50 8.40
C LEU A 16 2.33 -9.61 8.62
N ALA A 17 2.79 -10.56 9.45
CA ALA A 17 4.22 -10.81 9.65
C ALA A 17 4.91 -11.26 8.36
N ARG A 18 4.26 -12.10 7.55
CA ARG A 18 4.81 -12.53 6.26
C ARG A 18 4.87 -11.37 5.26
N ARG A 19 3.85 -10.50 5.23
CA ARG A 19 3.86 -9.28 4.41
C ARG A 19 5.03 -8.36 4.77
N ALA A 20 5.32 -8.17 6.06
CA ALA A 20 6.45 -7.37 6.51
C ALA A 20 7.80 -7.94 6.00
N GLN A 21 8.00 -9.26 6.12
CA GLN A 21 9.20 -9.94 5.59
C GLN A 21 9.33 -9.77 4.08
N LEU A 22 8.23 -9.92 3.33
CA LEU A 22 8.21 -9.73 1.89
C LEU A 22 8.59 -8.30 1.48
N LEU A 23 8.00 -7.29 2.14
CA LEU A 23 8.30 -5.89 1.85
C LEU A 23 9.77 -5.53 2.17
N ALA A 24 10.35 -6.12 3.22
CA ALA A 24 11.78 -5.95 3.52
C ALA A 24 12.67 -6.56 2.44
N ALA A 25 12.34 -7.76 1.95
CA ALA A 25 13.08 -8.43 0.90
C ALA A 25 13.05 -7.66 -0.44
N ILE A 26 11.90 -7.07 -0.79
CA ILE A 26 11.76 -6.24 -2.00
C ILE A 26 12.68 -5.01 -1.92
N ARG A 27 12.71 -4.33 -0.78
CA ARG A 27 13.60 -3.16 -0.58
C ARG A 27 15.07 -3.54 -0.68
N ALA A 28 15.48 -4.64 -0.03
CA ALA A 28 16.85 -5.14 -0.11
C ALA A 28 17.29 -5.43 -1.55
N PHE A 29 16.43 -6.07 -2.34
CA PHE A 29 16.70 -6.35 -3.75
C PHE A 29 17.01 -5.10 -4.58
N PHE A 30 16.26 -4.02 -4.38
CA PHE A 30 16.47 -2.75 -5.08
C PHE A 30 17.70 -2.00 -4.55
N ALA A 31 17.93 -2.01 -3.24
CA ALA A 31 19.10 -1.39 -2.61
C ALA A 31 20.41 -2.04 -3.09
N GLU A 32 20.46 -3.36 -3.24
CA GLU A 32 21.61 -4.10 -3.80
C GLU A 32 21.96 -3.67 -5.25
N ARG A 33 21.03 -3.02 -5.95
CA ARG A 33 21.17 -2.57 -7.34
C ARG A 33 21.27 -1.05 -7.47
N ASP A 34 21.44 -0.36 -6.35
CA ASP A 34 21.55 1.11 -6.29
C ASP A 34 20.31 1.83 -6.86
N VAL A 35 19.12 1.27 -6.63
CA VAL A 35 17.85 1.92 -6.98
C VAL A 35 17.35 2.74 -5.79
N LEU A 36 17.19 4.05 -5.98
CA LEU A 36 16.72 4.98 -4.97
C LEU A 36 15.22 4.80 -4.66
N GLU A 37 14.89 4.50 -3.40
CA GLU A 37 13.51 4.54 -2.89
C GLU A 37 13.07 6.00 -2.70
N VAL A 38 11.90 6.37 -3.22
CA VAL A 38 11.30 7.72 -3.08
C VAL A 38 9.86 7.62 -2.59
N GLU A 39 9.42 8.61 -1.83
CA GLU A 39 8.02 8.80 -1.47
C GLU A 39 7.41 9.92 -2.33
N THR A 40 6.31 9.63 -3.03
CA THR A 40 5.59 10.60 -3.84
C THR A 40 4.26 10.99 -3.19
N PRO A 41 3.67 12.15 -3.50
CA PRO A 41 2.36 12.52 -2.99
C PRO A 41 1.28 11.47 -3.28
N LEU A 42 0.40 11.20 -2.31
CA LEU A 42 -0.71 10.25 -2.46
C LEU A 42 -1.85 10.79 -3.34
N LEU A 43 -2.10 12.10 -3.29
CA LEU A 43 -3.10 12.79 -4.09
C LEU A 43 -2.41 13.83 -4.98
N GLY A 44 -2.90 13.94 -6.20
CA GLY A 44 -2.43 14.92 -7.18
C GLY A 44 -3.60 15.70 -7.77
N VAL A 45 -3.30 16.82 -8.41
CA VAL A 45 -4.28 17.64 -9.14
C VAL A 45 -4.78 16.97 -10.42
N ALA A 46 -4.10 15.93 -10.89
CA ALA A 46 -4.43 15.18 -12.09
C ALA A 46 -4.23 13.67 -11.83
N PHE A 47 -4.96 12.86 -12.58
CA PHE A 47 -4.92 11.40 -12.56
C PHE A 47 -4.62 10.85 -13.97
N GLY A 48 -4.30 9.56 -14.09
CA GLY A 48 -4.07 8.90 -15.38
C GLY A 48 -5.34 8.89 -16.27
N THR A 49 -5.16 8.72 -17.58
CA THR A 49 -6.27 8.72 -18.56
C THR A 49 -6.89 7.34 -18.82
N ASP A 50 -6.68 6.37 -17.92
CA ASP A 50 -7.21 5.01 -18.06
C ASP A 50 -8.73 5.02 -17.83
N PRO A 51 -9.57 4.61 -18.80
CA PRO A 51 -11.02 4.67 -18.68
C PRO A 51 -11.62 3.67 -17.69
N ALA A 52 -10.85 2.66 -17.26
CA ALA A 52 -11.30 1.67 -16.27
C ALA A 52 -11.02 2.11 -14.82
N ILE A 53 -10.42 3.29 -14.62
CA ILE A 53 -10.10 3.80 -13.28
C ILE A 53 -10.77 5.16 -13.07
N GLU A 54 -11.56 5.25 -12.01
CA GLU A 54 -12.26 6.47 -11.60
C GLU A 54 -11.35 7.34 -10.71
N PRO A 55 -11.28 8.66 -10.95
CA PRO A 55 -10.56 9.58 -10.07
C PRO A 55 -11.27 9.68 -8.71
N LEU A 56 -10.48 9.85 -7.65
CA LEU A 56 -11.03 10.17 -6.33
C LEU A 56 -11.49 11.63 -6.32
N GLU A 57 -12.79 11.85 -6.13
CA GLU A 57 -13.41 13.17 -5.98
C GLU A 57 -13.75 13.45 -4.51
N SER A 58 -13.79 14.74 -4.16
CA SER A 58 -14.09 15.24 -2.80
C SER A 58 -15.57 15.55 -2.58
#